data_AF-A0ABD1RR59-F1
#
_entry.id   AF-A0ABD1RR59-F1
#
_cell.length_a   1.000
_cell.length_b   1.000
_cell.length_c   1.000
_cell.angle_alpha   90.00
_cell.angle_beta   90.00
_cell.angle_gamma   90.00
#
_symmetry.space_group_name_H-M   'P 1'
#
loop_
_entity.id
_entity.type
_entity.pdbx_description
1 polymer ?
#
loop_
_entity_poly.entity_id
_entity_poly.type
_entity_poly.pdbx_seq_one_letter_code
_entity_poly.pdbx_strand_id
1 'polypeptide(L)'
;MSPWYMENGSKLLEGLIASSNGEYDVPYRAFTIEELNKATNLDITAGMSAFSRAVMADGTGYYISGTFQQRSILVKKFWVSVAEDRGPSYANNDIVVALQMNRHKNVLKVLGCCLDLKMPAIIYEPGINFRLLFDILYNRKEGNFQNDGRSLCWSNRLKIATDVANAIAYLHTAFPTPIIHRDLTTKNIVIDNYGVAKLVDFSLCISLPPGESEIKDIIVGTKGYLEPDYGRTGIVTEKCDVYMFGIILLELLTGRKPYDIAREPNSLEEYVKEHVDNELSKTLDPTILVERGEIELDHQLQVFSELALRCTCNKGADRPDVMDVAKELRRIQRSSLPC
;
A
#
# COMPACT_ATOMS: atom_id res chain seq x y z
N MET A 1 -12.05 22.55 22.77
CA MET A 1 -10.93 21.62 22.59
C MET A 1 -11.38 20.28 23.11
N SER A 2 -11.38 19.23 22.29
CA SER A 2 -11.87 17.92 22.72
C SER A 2 -10.88 17.28 23.71
N PRO A 3 -11.32 16.34 24.58
CA PRO A 3 -10.39 15.62 25.46
C PRO A 3 -9.31 14.85 24.68
N TRP A 4 -9.61 14.47 23.43
CA TRP A 4 -8.69 13.72 22.55
C TRP A 4 -7.58 14.58 21.95
N TYR A 5 -7.83 15.88 21.76
CA TYR A 5 -6.86 16.77 21.12
C TYR A 5 -5.50 16.77 21.83
N MET A 6 -5.51 16.87 23.17
CA MET A 6 -4.28 16.89 23.97
C MET A 6 -3.58 15.53 23.95
N GLU A 7 -4.31 14.43 24.09
CA GLU A 7 -3.73 13.09 24.09
C GLU A 7 -3.11 12.74 22.73
N ASN A 8 -3.88 12.91 21.65
CA ASN A 8 -3.41 12.65 20.30
C ASN A 8 -2.30 13.62 19.90
N GLY A 9 -2.41 14.89 20.27
CA GLY A 9 -1.40 15.90 20.02
C GLY A 9 -0.07 15.57 20.69
N SER A 10 -0.07 15.11 21.94
CA SER A 10 1.15 14.69 22.64
C SER A 10 1.82 13.51 21.93
N LYS A 11 1.05 12.46 21.64
CA LYS A 11 1.56 11.25 20.96
C LYS A 11 2.09 11.56 19.56
N LEU A 12 1.39 12.39 18.80
CA LEU A 12 1.84 12.84 17.50
C LEU A 12 3.15 13.63 17.64
N LEU A 13 3.22 14.60 18.55
CA LEU A 13 4.43 15.41 18.77
C LEU A 13 5.63 14.55 19.18
N GLU A 14 5.44 13.60 20.09
CA GLU A 14 6.47 12.64 20.50
C GLU A 14 7.00 11.84 19.31
N GLY A 15 6.10 11.29 18.48
CA GLY A 15 6.49 10.58 17.25
C GLY A 15 7.21 11.48 16.26
N LEU A 16 6.76 12.73 16.12
CA LEU A 16 7.37 13.70 15.20
C LEU A 16 8.78 14.12 15.65
N ILE A 17 9.00 14.28 16.96
CA ILE A 17 10.32 14.54 17.53
C ILE A 17 11.22 13.32 17.36
N ALA A 18 10.71 12.12 17.64
CA ALA A 18 11.49 10.90 17.55
C ALA A 18 11.97 10.60 16.12
N SER A 19 11.18 10.90 15.08
CA SER A 19 11.57 10.56 13.71
C SER A 19 12.43 11.64 13.03
N SER A 20 12.21 12.92 13.35
CA SER A 20 12.80 14.03 12.58
C SER A 20 13.26 15.20 13.44
N ASN A 21 13.45 15.02 14.76
CA ASN A 21 13.71 16.11 15.72
C ASN A 21 12.66 17.23 15.68
N GLY A 22 11.45 16.95 15.19
CA GLY A 22 10.39 17.94 15.00
C GLY A 22 10.58 18.83 13.77
N GLU A 23 11.64 18.62 12.98
CA GLU A 23 11.92 19.36 11.75
C GLU A 23 11.24 18.67 10.56
N TYR A 24 10.12 19.23 10.12
CA TYR A 24 9.44 18.81 8.90
C TYR A 24 9.39 19.96 7.93
N ASP A 25 10.02 19.77 6.77
CA ASP A 25 9.97 20.75 5.69
C ASP A 25 8.59 20.87 5.02
N VAL A 26 7.64 19.99 5.38
CA VAL A 26 6.29 20.00 4.80
C VAL A 26 5.30 20.48 5.86
N PRO A 27 4.71 21.68 5.70
CA PRO A 27 3.69 22.14 6.61
C PRO A 27 2.48 21.21 6.53
N TYR A 28 2.04 20.70 7.68
CA TYR A 28 0.80 19.94 7.80
C TYR A 28 -0.25 20.76 8.53
N ARG A 29 -1.53 20.55 8.18
CA ARG A 29 -2.66 21.30 8.75
C ARG A 29 -3.36 20.50 9.84
N ALA A 30 -3.63 21.14 10.97
CA ALA A 30 -4.64 20.65 11.90
C ALA A 30 -6.03 21.04 11.38
N PHE A 31 -6.84 20.04 11.03
CA PHE A 31 -8.23 20.21 10.62
C PHE A 31 -9.15 20.04 11.84
N THR A 32 -10.22 20.83 11.87
CA THR A 32 -11.29 20.69 12.87
C THR A 32 -12.37 19.72 12.38
N ILE A 33 -13.15 19.15 13.30
CA ILE A 33 -14.33 18.33 12.95
C ILE A 33 -15.32 19.13 12.10
N GLU A 34 -15.52 20.42 12.38
CA GLU A 34 -16.45 21.29 11.63
C GLU A 34 -15.98 21.47 10.17
N GLU A 35 -14.69 21.75 9.96
CA GLU A 35 -14.13 21.85 8.61
C GLU A 35 -14.29 20.56 7.83
N LEU A 36 -14.03 19.42 8.47
CA LEU A 36 -14.19 18.12 7.82
C LEU A 36 -15.65 17.82 7.52
N ASN A 37 -16.56 18.06 8.46
CA ASN A 37 -18.00 17.87 8.25
C ASN A 37 -18.50 18.70 7.06
N LYS A 38 -18.08 19.96 6.98
CA LYS A 38 -18.40 20.84 5.86
C LYS A 38 -17.77 20.36 4.56
N ALA A 39 -16.52 19.91 4.57
CA ALA A 39 -15.81 19.44 3.39
C ALA A 39 -16.40 18.13 2.83
N THR A 40 -16.86 17.22 3.67
CA THR A 40 -17.43 15.93 3.26
C THR A 40 -18.95 15.96 3.11
N ASN A 41 -19.62 17.02 3.58
CA ASN A 41 -21.07 17.11 3.73
C ASN A 41 -21.65 15.90 4.51
N LEU A 42 -20.98 15.55 5.61
CA LEU A 42 -21.28 14.39 6.46
C LEU A 42 -20.91 14.70 7.90
N ASP A 43 -21.56 14.03 8.85
CA ASP A 43 -21.05 13.97 10.21
C ASP A 43 -20.00 12.87 10.31
N ILE A 44 -18.71 13.26 10.33
CA ILE A 44 -17.59 12.31 10.40
C ILE A 44 -17.47 11.62 11.77
N THR A 45 -18.24 12.04 12.76
CA THR A 45 -18.31 11.40 14.09
C THR A 45 -19.30 10.23 14.11
N ALA A 46 -20.25 10.22 13.17
CA ALA A 46 -21.32 9.22 13.09
C ALA A 46 -20.86 7.93 12.36
N GLY A 47 -19.90 7.21 12.99
CA GLY A 47 -19.14 6.07 12.48
C GLY A 47 -19.74 5.26 11.31
N MET A 48 -20.81 4.51 11.55
CA MET A 48 -21.42 3.64 10.51
C MET A 48 -22.13 4.41 9.39
N SER A 49 -22.71 5.56 9.70
CA SER A 49 -23.38 6.39 8.69
C SER A 49 -22.36 7.05 7.75
N ALA A 50 -21.22 7.47 8.27
CA ALA A 50 -20.12 8.01 7.48
C ALA A 50 -19.54 6.93 6.54
N PHE A 51 -19.38 5.70 7.02
CA PHE A 51 -18.90 4.58 6.20
C PHE A 51 -19.78 4.28 4.98
N SER A 52 -21.10 4.48 5.06
CA SER A 52 -22.00 4.30 3.91
C SER A 52 -21.65 5.18 2.70
N ARG A 53 -20.83 6.22 2.92
CA ARG A 53 -20.36 7.17 1.91
C ARG A 53 -18.86 7.00 1.59
N ALA A 54 -18.24 5.93 2.08
CA ALA A 54 -16.85 5.64 1.79
C ALA A 54 -16.64 5.35 0.29
N VAL A 55 -15.58 5.92 -0.27
CA VAL A 55 -15.15 5.68 -1.65
C VAL A 55 -14.17 4.52 -1.75
N MET A 56 -13.46 4.22 -0.66
CA MET A 56 -12.50 3.13 -0.53
C MET A 56 -12.49 2.63 0.93
N ALA A 57 -12.07 1.39 1.14
CA ALA A 57 -11.89 0.80 2.45
C ALA A 57 -10.74 -0.21 2.43
N ASP A 58 -9.97 -0.23 3.51
CA ASP A 58 -8.85 -1.16 3.73
C ASP A 58 -9.01 -1.89 5.08
N GLY A 59 -7.96 -2.57 5.52
CA GLY A 59 -7.96 -3.31 6.79
C GLY A 59 -8.00 -2.41 8.03
N THR A 60 -7.61 -1.13 7.92
CA THR A 60 -7.41 -0.23 9.06
C THR A 60 -8.47 0.86 9.15
N GLY A 61 -9.11 1.19 8.03
CA GLY A 61 -10.17 2.18 7.96
C GLY A 61 -10.91 2.26 6.63
N TYR A 62 -11.56 3.41 6.45
CA TYR A 62 -12.30 3.78 5.26
C TYR A 62 -12.01 5.23 4.89
N TYR A 63 -12.21 5.55 3.61
CA TYR A 63 -11.86 6.83 3.02
C TYR A 63 -13.10 7.53 2.48
N ILE A 64 -13.26 8.81 2.81
CA ILE A 64 -14.37 9.65 2.35
C ILE A 64 -13.81 10.78 1.49
N SER A 65 -14.35 10.95 0.30
CA SER A 65 -14.03 12.10 -0.55
C SER A 65 -14.71 13.37 -0.04
N GLY A 66 -14.01 14.49 -0.04
CA GLY A 66 -14.55 15.81 0.28
C GLY A 66 -13.94 16.91 -0.60
N THR A 67 -14.39 18.14 -0.37
CA THR A 67 -13.83 19.34 -1.00
C THR A 67 -13.54 20.40 0.07
N PHE A 68 -12.28 20.82 0.17
CA PHE A 68 -11.85 21.87 1.10
C PHE A 68 -11.16 22.99 0.31
N GLN A 69 -11.65 24.23 0.45
CA GLN A 69 -11.13 25.41 -0.28
C GLN A 69 -10.96 25.16 -1.80
N GLN A 70 -11.99 24.58 -2.44
CA GLN A 70 -12.01 24.22 -3.87
C GLN A 70 -11.03 23.11 -4.29
N ARG A 71 -10.32 22.50 -3.34
CA ARG A 71 -9.45 21.34 -3.59
C ARG A 71 -10.14 20.07 -3.13
N SER A 72 -10.00 19.02 -3.91
CA SER A 72 -10.51 17.71 -3.50
C SER A 72 -9.58 17.09 -2.46
N ILE A 73 -10.18 16.57 -1.39
CA ILE A 73 -9.47 15.91 -0.28
C ILE A 73 -10.03 14.51 -0.02
N LEU A 74 -9.18 13.62 0.51
CA LEU A 74 -9.58 12.30 0.97
C LEU A 74 -9.40 12.22 2.48
N VAL A 75 -10.46 11.90 3.22
CA VAL A 75 -10.44 11.77 4.68
C VAL A 75 -10.41 10.30 5.05
N LYS A 76 -9.30 9.81 5.60
CA LYS A 76 -9.19 8.46 6.19
C LYS A 76 -9.71 8.49 7.61
N LYS A 77 -10.60 7.55 7.91
CA LYS A 77 -11.17 7.27 9.22
C LYS A 77 -10.86 5.83 9.58
N PHE A 78 -10.35 5.61 10.79
CA PHE A 78 -10.00 4.27 11.26
C PHE A 78 -11.21 3.52 11.82
N TRP A 79 -11.20 2.20 11.70
CA TRP A 79 -12.23 1.32 12.27
C TRP A 79 -12.22 1.39 13.80
N VAL A 80 -13.40 1.39 14.41
CA VAL A 80 -13.54 1.41 15.89
C VAL A 80 -13.02 0.10 16.51
N SER A 81 -13.09 -1.03 15.81
CA SER A 81 -12.50 -2.30 16.25
C SER A 81 -10.97 -2.27 16.30
N VAL A 82 -10.34 -1.44 15.48
CA VAL A 82 -8.90 -1.13 15.55
C VAL A 82 -8.62 -0.17 16.73
N ALA A 83 -9.66 0.45 17.30
CA ALA A 83 -9.63 1.44 18.38
C ALA A 83 -9.76 0.86 19.80
N GLU A 84 -9.36 -0.40 20.00
CA GLU A 84 -8.80 -0.84 21.30
C GLU A 84 -7.56 0.02 21.66
N ASP A 85 -6.88 -0.25 22.77
CA ASP A 85 -5.80 0.60 23.33
C ASP A 85 -4.69 1.03 22.34
N ARG A 86 -4.56 0.35 21.19
CA ARG A 86 -3.53 0.62 20.17
C ARG A 86 -3.98 1.46 18.98
N GLY A 87 -5.28 1.65 18.76
CA GLY A 87 -5.78 2.36 17.59
C GLY A 87 -5.23 3.79 17.45
N PRO A 88 -5.28 4.63 18.49
CA PRO A 88 -4.73 5.99 18.40
C PRO A 88 -3.24 5.97 18.03
N SER A 89 -2.48 4.97 18.49
CA SER A 89 -1.07 4.80 18.14
C SER A 89 -0.89 4.48 16.65
N TYR A 90 -1.73 3.63 16.06
CA TYR A 90 -1.69 3.34 14.62
C TYR A 90 -2.01 4.57 13.76
N ALA A 91 -3.00 5.38 14.17
CA ALA A 91 -3.33 6.61 13.46
C ALA A 91 -2.18 7.63 13.54
N ASN A 92 -1.57 7.80 14.71
CA ASN A 92 -0.41 8.68 14.88
C ASN A 92 0.80 8.19 14.08
N ASN A 93 1.06 6.88 14.06
CA ASN A 93 2.15 6.29 13.28
C ASN A 93 1.96 6.53 11.77
N ASP A 94 0.73 6.31 11.27
CA ASP A 94 0.39 6.60 9.87
C ASP A 94 0.65 8.07 9.53
N ILE A 95 0.24 9.02 10.39
CA ILE A 95 0.51 10.45 10.19
C ILE A 95 2.01 10.72 10.15
N VAL A 96 2.78 10.24 11.14
CA VAL A 96 4.23 10.52 11.25
C VAL A 96 4.99 9.99 10.04
N VAL A 97 4.75 8.75 9.65
CA VAL A 97 5.45 8.14 8.51
C VAL A 97 4.97 8.73 7.19
N ALA A 98 3.67 8.96 7.02
CA ALA A 98 3.16 9.59 5.80
C ALA A 98 3.71 11.01 5.59
N LEU A 99 3.92 11.78 6.67
CA LEU A 99 4.56 13.10 6.59
C LEU A 99 6.04 13.00 6.19
N GLN A 100 6.79 12.02 6.71
CA GLN A 100 8.16 11.74 6.28
C GLN A 100 8.23 11.35 4.79
N MET A 101 7.24 10.59 4.33
CA MET A 101 7.15 10.10 2.95
C MET A 101 6.54 11.10 1.97
N ASN A 102 6.04 12.25 2.43
CA ASN A 102 5.15 13.14 1.68
C ASN A 102 5.75 13.73 0.39
N ARG A 103 7.09 13.78 0.29
CA ARG A 103 7.82 14.23 -0.91
C ARG A 103 7.96 13.14 -1.98
N HIS A 104 7.78 11.87 -1.63
CA HIS A 104 7.95 10.77 -2.56
C HIS A 104 6.80 10.72 -3.57
N LYS A 105 7.11 10.71 -4.86
CA LYS A 105 6.11 10.78 -5.95
C LYS A 105 5.13 9.60 -5.97
N ASN A 106 5.56 8.45 -5.47
CA ASN A 106 4.79 7.20 -5.38
C ASN A 106 4.17 6.99 -3.99
N VAL A 107 3.95 8.06 -3.22
CA VAL A 107 3.17 8.05 -1.97
C VAL A 107 2.02 9.05 -2.11
N LEU A 108 0.86 8.74 -1.54
CA LEU A 108 -0.26 9.67 -1.53
C LEU A 108 0.02 10.78 -0.52
N LYS A 109 -0.10 12.03 -0.98
CA LYS A 109 0.33 13.17 -0.17
C LYS A 109 -0.64 13.42 0.97
N VAL A 110 -0.09 13.58 2.18
CA VAL A 110 -0.83 14.02 3.36
C VAL A 110 -0.83 15.54 3.42
N LEU A 111 -2.01 16.12 3.60
CA LEU A 111 -2.21 17.53 3.91
C LEU A 111 -2.19 17.82 5.39
N GLY A 112 -2.65 16.86 6.21
CA GLY A 112 -2.76 17.05 7.63
C GLY A 112 -3.66 16.03 8.31
N CYS A 113 -4.08 16.37 9.52
CA CYS A 113 -4.85 15.48 10.38
C CYS A 113 -5.89 16.22 11.21
N CYS A 114 -6.91 15.52 11.68
CA CYS A 114 -7.86 16.00 12.69
C CYS A 114 -7.68 15.22 13.98
N LEU A 115 -7.22 15.90 15.03
CA LEU A 115 -6.86 15.29 16.33
C LEU A 115 -8.00 15.32 17.36
N ASP A 116 -9.08 16.06 17.08
CA ASP A 116 -10.22 16.21 17.99
C ASP A 116 -11.05 14.91 18.15
N LEU A 117 -10.80 13.90 17.33
CA LEU A 117 -11.47 12.61 17.33
C LEU A 117 -10.74 11.62 18.23
N LYS A 118 -11.46 10.64 18.81
CA LYS A 118 -10.82 9.52 19.56
C LYS A 118 -9.70 8.87 18.76
N MET A 119 -9.96 8.62 17.48
CA MET A 119 -8.98 8.19 16.50
C MET A 119 -8.71 9.35 15.55
N PRO A 120 -7.47 9.85 15.47
CA PRO A 120 -7.11 10.87 14.50
C PRO A 120 -7.57 10.51 13.09
N ALA A 121 -8.13 11.48 12.36
CA ALA A 121 -8.38 11.34 10.93
C ALA A 121 -7.21 11.91 10.13
N ILE A 122 -6.93 11.32 8.99
CA ILE A 122 -5.84 11.75 8.09
C ILE A 122 -6.47 12.34 6.83
N ILE A 123 -5.93 13.45 6.37
CA ILE A 123 -6.42 14.16 5.19
C ILE A 123 -5.35 14.11 4.11
N TYR A 124 -5.69 13.57 2.94
CA TYR A 124 -4.82 13.47 1.78
C TYR A 124 -5.27 14.42 0.64
N GLU A 125 -4.34 14.76 -0.24
CA GLU A 125 -4.60 15.46 -1.52
C GLU A 125 -3.84 14.79 -2.68
N PRO A 126 -4.47 14.62 -3.86
CA PRO A 126 -5.87 14.92 -4.17
C PRO A 126 -6.87 13.90 -3.57
N GLY A 127 -8.16 14.25 -3.57
CA GLY A 127 -9.23 13.49 -2.94
C GLY A 127 -10.17 12.68 -3.84
N ILE A 128 -10.00 12.82 -5.15
CA ILE A 128 -10.76 12.12 -6.19
C ILE A 128 -9.78 11.44 -7.13
N ASN A 129 -10.30 10.67 -8.08
CA ASN A 129 -9.52 10.14 -9.20
C ASN A 129 -8.48 9.09 -8.78
N PHE A 130 -8.81 8.33 -7.74
CA PHE A 130 -8.05 7.20 -7.26
C PHE A 130 -8.89 5.94 -7.26
N ARG A 131 -8.24 4.82 -7.56
CA ARG A 131 -8.83 3.49 -7.38
C ARG A 131 -7.84 2.57 -6.69
N LEU A 132 -8.35 1.72 -5.81
CA LEU A 132 -7.54 0.66 -5.21
C LEU A 132 -7.07 -0.31 -6.29
N LEU A 133 -5.79 -0.68 -6.25
CA LEU A 133 -5.26 -1.74 -7.10
C LEU A 133 -6.05 -3.04 -6.91
N PHE A 134 -6.46 -3.35 -5.66
CA PHE A 134 -7.36 -4.45 -5.35
C PHE A 134 -8.66 -4.42 -6.16
N ASP A 135 -9.32 -3.25 -6.26
CA ASP A 135 -10.56 -3.13 -7.02
C ASP A 135 -10.32 -3.26 -8.52
N ILE A 136 -9.16 -2.77 -9.01
CA ILE A 136 -8.79 -2.87 -10.42
C ILE A 136 -8.58 -4.34 -10.82
N LEU A 137 -7.90 -5.12 -9.97
CA LEU A 137 -7.61 -6.52 -10.24
C LEU A 137 -8.86 -7.41 -10.08
N TYR A 138 -9.65 -7.22 -9.02
CA TYR A 138 -10.68 -8.19 -8.60
C TYR A 138 -12.13 -7.76 -8.77
N ASN A 139 -12.41 -6.45 -8.73
CA ASN A 139 -13.78 -5.94 -8.73
C ASN A 139 -14.13 -5.28 -10.07
N ARG A 140 -13.90 -6.02 -11.17
CA ARG A 140 -14.28 -5.64 -12.53
C ARG A 140 -15.82 -5.54 -12.63
N LYS A 141 -16.42 -4.43 -12.21
CA LYS A 141 -17.88 -4.23 -12.32
C LYS A 141 -18.27 -4.18 -13.79
N GLU A 142 -19.21 -5.02 -14.21
CA GLU A 142 -19.83 -5.05 -15.55
C GLU A 142 -20.82 -3.89 -15.82
N GLY A 143 -20.89 -2.86 -14.97
CA GLY A 143 -21.93 -1.84 -15.02
C GLY A 143 -21.42 -0.41 -15.18
N ASN A 144 -21.77 0.21 -16.31
CA ASN A 144 -21.86 1.65 -16.57
C ASN A 144 -20.57 2.49 -16.61
N PHE A 145 -19.56 2.04 -17.35
CA PHE A 145 -18.62 2.95 -18.00
C PHE A 145 -18.52 2.60 -19.49
N GLN A 146 -19.30 3.31 -20.29
CA GLN A 146 -19.08 3.37 -21.73
C GLN A 146 -17.73 4.08 -21.92
N ASN A 147 -16.74 3.33 -22.42
CA ASN A 147 -15.38 3.75 -22.79
C ASN A 147 -14.50 4.30 -21.65
N ASP A 148 -14.00 3.41 -20.78
CA ASP A 148 -12.56 3.03 -20.78
C ASP A 148 -12.31 1.80 -19.89
N GLY A 149 -13.04 0.70 -20.13
CA GLY A 149 -12.85 -0.61 -19.49
C GLY A 149 -11.49 -1.24 -19.80
N ARG A 150 -10.39 -0.55 -19.49
CA ARG A 150 -9.04 -1.05 -19.62
C ARG A 150 -8.79 -1.96 -18.43
N SER A 151 -8.86 -3.26 -18.67
CA SER A 151 -8.01 -4.15 -17.88
C SER A 151 -6.59 -3.59 -17.85
N LEU A 152 -5.88 -3.77 -16.73
CA LEU A 152 -4.48 -3.35 -16.67
C LEU A 152 -3.68 -4.12 -17.73
N CYS A 153 -3.21 -3.43 -18.76
CA CYS A 153 -2.26 -3.99 -19.71
C CYS A 153 -0.93 -4.30 -19.03
N TRP A 154 -0.10 -5.14 -19.65
CA TRP A 154 1.16 -5.56 -19.08
C TRP A 154 2.09 -4.40 -18.74
N SER A 155 2.22 -3.42 -19.65
CA SER A 155 3.05 -2.23 -19.44
C SER A 155 2.60 -1.43 -18.19
N ASN A 156 1.29 -1.28 -17.99
CA ASN A 156 0.76 -0.63 -16.79
C ASN A 156 1.04 -1.43 -15.51
N ARG A 157 0.96 -2.77 -15.55
CA ARG A 157 1.31 -3.64 -14.41
C ARG A 157 2.79 -3.50 -14.04
N LEU A 158 3.69 -3.53 -15.01
CA LEU A 158 5.12 -3.28 -14.80
C LEU A 158 5.40 -1.89 -14.22
N LYS A 159 4.71 -0.86 -14.72
CA LYS A 159 4.82 0.50 -14.20
C LYS A 159 4.35 0.57 -12.74
N ILE A 160 3.22 -0.04 -12.40
CA ILE A 160 2.70 -0.11 -11.03
C ILE A 160 3.70 -0.82 -10.12
N ALA A 161 4.22 -1.98 -10.51
CA ALA A 161 5.25 -2.70 -9.76
C ALA A 161 6.48 -1.81 -9.51
N THR A 162 6.96 -1.12 -10.54
CA THR A 162 8.11 -0.21 -10.44
C THR A 162 7.84 0.97 -9.50
N ASP A 163 6.66 1.59 -9.61
CA ASP A 163 6.23 2.71 -8.76
C ASP A 163 6.18 2.30 -7.28
N VAL A 164 5.62 1.13 -6.97
CA VAL A 164 5.54 0.58 -5.61
C VAL A 164 6.93 0.21 -5.07
N ALA A 165 7.76 -0.46 -5.87
CA ALA A 165 9.13 -0.82 -5.48
C ALA A 165 9.96 0.42 -5.11
N ASN A 166 9.80 1.53 -5.84
CA ASN A 166 10.48 2.78 -5.52
C ASN A 166 10.04 3.37 -4.17
N ALA A 167 8.75 3.28 -3.82
CA ALA A 167 8.24 3.76 -2.53
C ALA A 167 8.79 2.91 -1.36
N ILE A 168 8.80 1.58 -1.50
CA ILE A 168 9.34 0.67 -0.47
C ILE A 168 10.85 0.89 -0.32
N ALA A 169 11.58 0.99 -1.44
CA ALA A 169 13.00 1.29 -1.42
C ALA A 169 13.32 2.60 -0.69
N TYR A 170 12.48 3.63 -0.84
CA TYR A 170 12.64 4.88 -0.12
C TYR A 170 12.42 4.69 1.40
N LEU A 171 11.41 3.92 1.83
CA LEU A 171 11.21 3.57 3.24
C LEU A 171 12.44 2.86 3.86
N HIS A 172 13.04 1.95 3.10
CA HIS A 172 14.16 1.13 3.58
C HIS A 172 15.49 1.90 3.61
N THR A 173 15.69 2.89 2.73
CA THR A 173 17.04 3.45 2.48
C THR A 173 17.17 4.96 2.65
N ALA A 174 16.08 5.72 2.67
CA ALA A 174 16.15 7.19 2.67
C ALA A 174 16.19 7.83 4.07
N PHE A 175 16.05 7.03 5.12
CA PHE A 175 16.00 7.48 6.52
C PHE A 175 17.20 6.92 7.30
N PRO A 176 17.54 7.49 8.48
CA PRO A 176 18.66 7.03 9.30
C PRO A 176 18.59 5.54 9.69
N THR A 177 17.38 5.02 9.80
CA THR A 177 17.09 3.61 10.03
C THR A 177 15.99 3.14 9.08
N PRO A 178 16.03 1.90 8.56
CA PRO A 178 14.98 1.39 7.71
C PRO A 178 13.60 1.43 8.37
N ILE A 179 12.59 1.90 7.65
CA ILE A 179 11.18 1.85 8.07
C ILE A 179 10.53 0.65 7.35
N ILE A 180 10.04 -0.33 8.11
CA ILE A 180 9.40 -1.52 7.56
C ILE A 180 7.88 -1.32 7.57
N HIS A 181 7.23 -1.50 6.42
CA HIS A 181 5.81 -1.23 6.23
C HIS A 181 4.90 -2.27 6.91
N ARG A 182 5.26 -3.56 6.83
CA ARG A 182 4.58 -4.72 7.45
C ARG A 182 3.15 -5.04 7.00
N ASP A 183 2.54 -4.20 6.18
CA ASP A 183 1.22 -4.45 5.60
C ASP A 183 1.13 -4.04 4.12
N LEU A 184 2.09 -4.49 3.31
CA LEU A 184 2.04 -4.24 1.86
C LEU A 184 0.98 -5.14 1.22
N THR A 185 -0.08 -4.53 0.69
CA THR A 185 -1.17 -5.23 -0.01
C THR A 185 -1.68 -4.41 -1.19
N THR A 186 -2.44 -5.05 -2.09
CA THR A 186 -3.14 -4.34 -3.18
C THR A 186 -4.24 -3.38 -2.68
N LYS A 187 -4.64 -3.45 -1.40
CA LYS A 187 -5.56 -2.49 -0.75
C LYS A 187 -4.86 -1.25 -0.20
N ASN A 188 -3.54 -1.29 -0.08
CA ASN A 188 -2.73 -0.16 0.38
C ASN A 188 -2.02 0.53 -0.79
N ILE A 189 -2.47 0.26 -2.02
CA ILE A 189 -1.97 0.89 -3.25
C ILE A 189 -3.15 1.51 -4.00
N VAL A 190 -3.10 2.83 -4.19
CA VAL A 190 -4.05 3.56 -5.03
C VAL A 190 -3.41 3.93 -6.37
N ILE A 191 -4.17 3.82 -7.45
CA ILE A 191 -3.77 4.23 -8.79
C ILE A 191 -4.48 5.54 -9.11
N ASP A 192 -3.73 6.57 -9.47
CA ASP A 192 -4.30 7.84 -9.93
C ASP A 192 -4.75 7.77 -11.41
N ASN A 193 -5.48 8.79 -11.88
CA ASN A 193 -5.92 8.88 -13.27
C ASN A 193 -4.78 8.94 -14.31
N TYR A 194 -3.54 9.15 -13.89
CA TYR A 194 -2.37 9.12 -14.77
C TYR A 194 -1.69 7.73 -14.76
N GLY A 195 -2.30 6.74 -14.11
CA GLY A 195 -1.76 5.39 -13.98
C GLY A 195 -0.53 5.33 -13.06
N VAL A 196 -0.31 6.32 -12.17
CA VAL A 196 0.77 6.31 -11.19
C VAL A 196 0.29 5.62 -9.92
N ALA A 197 1.04 4.61 -9.49
CA ALA A 197 0.77 3.95 -8.22
C ALA A 197 1.29 4.80 -7.06
N LYS A 198 0.46 4.90 -6.01
CA LYS A 198 0.78 5.57 -4.76
C LYS A 198 0.51 4.64 -3.59
N LEU A 199 1.54 4.44 -2.77
CA LEU A 199 1.42 3.73 -1.50
C LEU A 199 0.67 4.59 -0.48
N VAL A 200 -0.20 3.95 0.30
CA VAL A 200 -0.98 4.53 1.40
C VAL A 200 -0.93 3.62 2.62
N ASP A 201 -1.43 4.12 3.75
CA ASP A 201 -1.57 3.37 5.01
C ASP A 201 -0.24 2.91 5.64
N PHE A 202 0.40 3.82 6.36
CA PHE A 202 1.64 3.54 7.09
C PHE A 202 1.39 3.17 8.56
N SER A 203 0.15 2.82 8.92
CA SER A 203 -0.27 2.66 10.32
C SER A 203 0.46 1.55 11.08
N LEU A 204 0.91 0.51 10.36
CA LEU A 204 1.67 -0.62 10.92
C LEU A 204 3.18 -0.49 10.74
N CYS A 205 3.68 0.62 10.20
CA CYS A 205 5.11 0.82 9.99
C CYS A 205 5.90 0.75 11.31
N ILE A 206 7.15 0.30 11.25
CA ILE A 206 8.08 0.34 12.38
C ILE A 206 9.49 0.66 11.88
N SER A 207 10.24 1.46 12.63
CA SER A 207 11.66 1.70 12.34
C SER A 207 12.51 0.64 13.01
N LEU A 208 13.50 0.10 12.29
CA LEU A 208 14.51 -0.76 12.90
C LEU A 208 15.38 0.06 13.86
N PRO A 209 15.92 -0.55 14.94
CA PRO A 209 16.89 0.14 15.80
C PRO A 209 18.16 0.51 15.02
N PRO A 210 18.84 1.61 15.38
CA PRO A 210 20.09 2.00 14.73
C PRO A 210 21.15 0.90 14.78
N GLY A 211 21.66 0.52 13.60
CA GLY A 211 22.68 -0.52 13.46
C GLY A 211 22.16 -1.96 13.51
N GLU A 212 20.87 -2.16 13.74
CA GLU A 212 20.24 -3.48 13.77
C GLU A 212 19.54 -3.78 12.44
N SER A 213 19.58 -5.04 12.00
CA SER A 213 18.88 -5.52 10.80
C SER A 213 17.51 -6.13 11.11
N GLU A 214 17.18 -6.29 12.39
CA GLU A 214 15.95 -6.93 12.84
C GLU A 214 15.43 -6.34 14.15
N ILE A 215 14.12 -6.50 14.38
CA ILE A 215 13.48 -6.20 15.66
C ILE A 215 12.37 -7.20 15.93
N LYS A 216 12.21 -7.61 17.19
CA LYS A 216 11.07 -8.44 17.60
C LYS A 216 9.89 -7.56 17.98
N ASP A 217 8.74 -7.80 17.38
CA ASP A 217 7.50 -7.09 17.68
C ASP A 217 6.28 -8.03 17.57
N ILE A 218 5.10 -7.52 17.89
CA ILE A 218 3.83 -8.18 17.67
C ILE A 218 3.64 -8.52 16.19
N ILE A 219 2.94 -9.63 15.94
CA ILE A 219 2.60 -10.05 14.59
C ILE A 219 1.33 -9.29 14.17
N VAL A 220 1.50 -8.42 13.18
CA VAL A 220 0.44 -7.66 12.49
C VAL A 220 0.62 -7.80 10.97
N GLY A 221 -0.45 -7.56 10.22
CA GLY A 221 -0.46 -7.58 8.76
C GLY A 221 -1.62 -8.39 8.19
N THR A 222 -1.73 -8.42 6.87
CA THR A 222 -2.84 -9.06 6.16
C THR A 222 -2.58 -10.54 5.86
N LYS A 223 -3.55 -11.41 6.21
CA LYS A 223 -3.51 -12.84 5.88
C LYS A 223 -3.38 -13.07 4.37
N GLY A 224 -2.49 -13.98 3.97
CA GLY A 224 -2.16 -14.27 2.57
C GLY A 224 -0.96 -13.46 2.05
N TYR A 225 -0.62 -12.34 2.70
CA TYR A 225 0.61 -11.59 2.44
C TYR A 225 1.67 -11.82 3.53
N LEU A 226 1.22 -12.13 4.74
CA LEU A 226 2.08 -12.25 5.91
C LEU A 226 3.29 -13.16 5.64
N GLU A 227 4.47 -12.59 5.81
CA GLU A 227 5.73 -13.31 5.59
C GLU A 227 5.85 -14.50 6.57
N PRO A 228 6.16 -15.72 6.10
CA PRO A 228 6.06 -16.92 6.92
C PRO A 228 6.94 -16.95 8.18
N ASP A 229 8.19 -16.46 8.12
CA ASP A 229 9.09 -16.47 9.28
C ASP A 229 8.66 -15.42 10.33
N TYR A 230 8.33 -14.20 9.91
CA TYR A 230 7.77 -13.15 10.74
C TYR A 230 6.45 -13.61 11.39
N GLY A 231 5.55 -14.23 10.62
CA GLY A 231 4.30 -14.78 11.12
C GLY A 231 4.45 -15.89 12.15
N ARG A 232 5.63 -16.54 12.23
CA ARG A 232 5.96 -17.54 13.25
C ARG A 232 6.75 -16.97 14.43
N THR A 233 7.65 -16.02 14.18
CA THR A 233 8.68 -15.60 15.15
C THR A 233 8.43 -14.24 15.76
N GLY A 234 7.66 -13.38 15.07
CA GLY A 234 7.54 -11.95 15.36
C GLY A 234 8.80 -11.14 15.02
N ILE A 235 9.78 -11.72 14.33
CA ILE A 235 10.99 -11.01 13.90
C ILE A 235 10.70 -10.24 12.62
N VAL A 236 10.84 -8.92 12.70
CA VAL A 236 10.65 -7.97 11.61
C VAL A 236 12.00 -7.64 10.99
N THR A 237 12.08 -7.73 9.66
CA THR A 237 13.24 -7.33 8.84
C THR A 237 12.75 -6.62 7.58
N GLU A 238 13.64 -5.99 6.82
CA GLU A 238 13.33 -5.47 5.48
C GLU A 238 12.80 -6.57 4.54
N LYS A 239 13.23 -7.83 4.77
CA LYS A 239 12.81 -8.99 3.97
C LYS A 239 11.34 -9.37 4.16
N CYS A 240 10.69 -8.88 5.21
CA CYS A 240 9.24 -9.02 5.39
C CYS A 240 8.48 -8.26 4.30
N ASP A 241 8.86 -7.00 4.04
CA ASP A 241 8.25 -6.19 2.98
C ASP A 241 8.57 -6.73 1.59
N VAL A 242 9.79 -7.24 1.36
CA VAL A 242 10.17 -7.86 0.09
C VAL A 242 9.27 -9.06 -0.23
N TYR A 243 8.96 -9.91 0.76
CA TYR A 243 8.04 -11.03 0.57
C TYR A 243 6.63 -10.57 0.21
N MET A 244 6.06 -9.65 0.99
CA MET A 244 4.72 -9.11 0.74
C MET A 244 4.64 -8.43 -0.63
N PHE A 245 5.70 -7.72 -1.04
CA PHE A 245 5.80 -7.14 -2.36
C PHE A 245 5.88 -8.21 -3.47
N GLY A 246 6.62 -9.31 -3.24
CA GLY A 246 6.62 -10.47 -4.13
C GLY A 246 5.22 -11.04 -4.35
N ILE A 247 4.40 -11.13 -3.31
CA ILE A 247 2.98 -11.52 -3.43
C ILE A 247 2.20 -10.54 -4.32
N ILE A 248 2.39 -9.22 -4.17
CA ILE A 248 1.77 -8.21 -5.04
C ILE A 248 2.22 -8.38 -6.50
N LEU A 249 3.50 -8.71 -6.75
CA LEU A 249 3.98 -9.02 -8.10
C LEU A 249 3.26 -10.23 -8.70
N LEU A 250 3.03 -11.29 -7.91
CA LEU A 250 2.25 -12.45 -8.35
C LEU A 250 0.78 -12.10 -8.60
N GLU A 251 0.16 -11.24 -7.80
CA GLU A 251 -1.20 -10.75 -8.06
C GLU A 251 -1.26 -9.94 -9.37
N LEU A 252 -0.26 -9.10 -9.64
CA LEU A 252 -0.14 -8.38 -10.90
C LEU A 252 0.06 -9.33 -12.08
N LEU A 253 0.83 -10.40 -11.92
CA LEU A 253 1.04 -11.39 -12.99
C LEU A 253 -0.24 -12.18 -13.32
N THR A 254 -0.96 -12.60 -12.29
CA THR A 254 -2.02 -13.62 -12.42
C THR A 254 -3.44 -13.05 -12.40
N GLY A 255 -3.63 -11.84 -11.87
CA GLY A 255 -4.95 -11.29 -11.58
C GLY A 255 -5.73 -12.10 -10.53
N ARG A 256 -5.04 -12.90 -9.70
CA ARG A 256 -5.64 -13.75 -8.66
C ARG A 256 -5.26 -13.27 -7.27
N LYS A 257 -6.19 -13.41 -6.33
CA LYS A 257 -5.96 -13.13 -4.90
C LYS A 257 -4.86 -14.04 -4.35
N PRO A 258 -4.09 -13.59 -3.35
CA PRO A 258 -2.96 -14.33 -2.81
C PRO A 258 -3.35 -15.64 -2.12
N TYR A 259 -4.59 -15.72 -1.64
CA TYR A 259 -5.16 -16.90 -1.01
C TYR A 259 -6.60 -17.10 -1.45
N ASP A 260 -6.94 -18.31 -1.88
CA ASP A 260 -8.27 -18.70 -2.32
C ASP A 260 -8.57 -20.16 -1.92
N ILE A 261 -9.53 -20.36 -1.00
CA ILE A 261 -9.89 -21.69 -0.49
C ILE A 261 -10.54 -22.55 -1.57
N ALA A 262 -11.09 -21.93 -2.62
CA ALA A 262 -11.79 -22.64 -3.70
C ALA A 262 -10.83 -23.17 -4.79
N ARG A 263 -9.51 -23.03 -4.62
CA ARG A 263 -8.50 -23.41 -5.63
C ARG A 263 -7.43 -24.29 -5.00
N GLU A 264 -6.90 -25.24 -5.76
CA GLU A 264 -5.72 -25.99 -5.39
C GLU A 264 -4.55 -25.65 -6.33
N PRO A 265 -3.37 -25.29 -5.80
CA PRO A 265 -3.10 -24.95 -4.39
C PRO A 265 -3.80 -23.65 -3.97
N ASN A 266 -4.13 -23.55 -2.68
CA ASN A 266 -4.83 -22.38 -2.12
C ASN A 266 -3.92 -21.14 -2.08
N SER A 267 -2.60 -21.34 -2.09
CA SER A 267 -1.57 -20.30 -2.11
C SER A 267 -1.22 -19.91 -3.53
N LEU A 268 -1.28 -18.61 -3.83
CA LEU A 268 -0.89 -18.09 -5.14
C LEU A 268 0.58 -18.36 -5.45
N GLU A 269 1.44 -18.27 -4.44
CA GLU A 269 2.87 -18.53 -4.58
C GLU A 269 3.14 -19.97 -5.02
N GLU A 270 2.52 -20.94 -4.36
CA GLU A 270 2.63 -22.36 -4.71
C GLU A 270 2.09 -22.61 -6.12
N TYR A 271 0.93 -22.01 -6.45
CA TYR A 271 0.34 -22.15 -7.77
C TYR A 271 1.28 -21.68 -8.89
N VAL A 272 1.91 -20.51 -8.72
CA VAL A 272 2.86 -20.00 -9.72
C VAL A 272 4.11 -20.87 -9.77
N LYS A 273 4.68 -21.28 -8.61
CA LYS A 273 5.87 -22.15 -8.57
C LYS A 273 5.67 -23.46 -9.33
N GLU A 274 4.50 -24.08 -9.24
CA GLU A 274 4.21 -25.35 -9.93
C GLU A 274 4.12 -25.22 -11.45
N HIS A 275 3.79 -24.03 -11.97
CA HIS A 275 3.45 -23.83 -13.37
C HIS A 275 4.44 -22.94 -14.13
N VAL A 276 5.27 -22.13 -13.46
CA VAL A 276 6.15 -21.14 -14.09
C VAL A 276 7.11 -21.75 -15.11
N ASP A 277 7.73 -22.88 -14.80
CA ASP A 277 8.77 -23.50 -15.64
C ASP A 277 8.21 -24.26 -16.84
N ASN A 278 7.00 -24.82 -16.69
CA ASN A 278 6.41 -25.72 -17.68
C ASN A 278 5.32 -25.05 -18.53
N GLU A 279 4.56 -24.13 -17.94
CA GLU A 279 3.36 -23.59 -18.57
C GLU A 279 2.97 -22.21 -17.99
N LEU A 280 3.90 -21.25 -18.03
CA LEU A 280 3.71 -19.89 -17.53
C LEU A 280 2.36 -19.27 -17.95
N SER A 281 1.94 -19.50 -19.19
CA SER A 281 0.68 -18.97 -19.74
C SER A 281 -0.57 -19.36 -18.95
N LYS A 282 -0.57 -20.49 -18.22
CA LYS A 282 -1.69 -20.88 -17.34
C LYS A 282 -1.82 -19.98 -16.12
N THR A 283 -0.71 -19.40 -15.68
CA THR A 283 -0.68 -18.54 -14.49
C THR A 283 -1.14 -17.13 -14.80
N LEU A 284 -0.89 -16.65 -16.03
CA LEU A 284 -1.09 -15.27 -16.42
C LEU A 284 -2.57 -14.85 -16.36
N ASP A 285 -2.80 -13.60 -16.00
CA ASP A 285 -4.12 -12.98 -16.16
C ASP A 285 -4.54 -13.07 -17.65
N PRO A 286 -5.75 -13.55 -17.96
CA PRO A 286 -6.22 -13.64 -19.35
C PRO A 286 -6.11 -12.34 -20.14
N THR A 287 -6.13 -11.20 -19.47
CA THR A 287 -6.01 -9.89 -20.13
C THR A 287 -4.59 -9.58 -20.59
N ILE A 288 -3.57 -10.18 -19.97
CA ILE A 288 -2.19 -10.18 -20.47
C ILE A 288 -2.07 -11.13 -21.67
N LEU A 289 -2.78 -12.27 -21.66
CA LEU A 289 -2.76 -13.23 -22.77
C LEU A 289 -3.33 -12.66 -24.07
N VAL A 290 -4.28 -11.72 -24.00
CA VAL A 290 -4.82 -11.03 -25.19
C VAL A 290 -3.77 -10.14 -25.86
N GLU A 291 -2.79 -9.63 -25.10
CA GLU A 291 -1.65 -8.86 -25.60
C GLU A 291 -0.52 -9.76 -26.13
N ARG A 292 -0.65 -11.08 -25.96
CA ARG A 292 0.40 -12.06 -26.23
C ARG A 292 0.52 -12.35 -27.72
N GLY A 293 1.50 -11.73 -28.37
CA GLY A 293 1.89 -12.00 -29.77
C GLY A 293 3.35 -11.69 -30.10
N GLU A 294 4.13 -11.20 -29.13
CA GLU A 294 5.50 -10.72 -29.33
C GLU A 294 6.49 -11.51 -28.45
N ILE A 295 7.62 -11.94 -29.03
CA ILE A 295 8.67 -12.72 -28.33
C ILE A 295 9.22 -11.96 -27.11
N GLU A 296 9.29 -10.63 -27.20
CA GLU A 296 9.81 -9.77 -26.13
C GLU A 296 8.93 -9.80 -24.87
N LEU A 297 7.61 -9.91 -25.05
CA LEU A 297 6.65 -10.00 -23.94
C LEU A 297 6.83 -11.30 -23.15
N ASP A 298 7.06 -12.44 -23.83
CA ASP A 298 7.27 -13.73 -23.15
C ASP A 298 8.52 -13.73 -22.27
N HIS A 299 9.62 -13.16 -22.77
CA HIS A 299 10.84 -13.03 -21.98
C HIS A 299 10.63 -12.11 -20.77
N GLN A 300 9.93 -10.99 -20.93
CA GLN A 300 9.61 -10.11 -19.80
C GLN A 300 8.77 -10.81 -18.74
N LEU A 301 7.73 -11.54 -19.16
CA LEU A 301 6.85 -12.28 -18.26
C LEU A 301 7.63 -13.36 -17.50
N GLN A 302 8.55 -14.06 -18.17
CA GLN A 302 9.41 -15.05 -17.53
C GLN A 302 10.31 -14.40 -16.45
N VAL A 303 11.08 -13.37 -16.82
CA VAL A 303 12.00 -12.69 -15.88
C VAL A 303 11.24 -12.04 -14.72
N PHE A 304 10.06 -11.47 -14.98
CA PHE A 304 9.21 -10.91 -13.93
C PHE A 304 8.69 -11.99 -12.98
N SER A 305 8.29 -13.15 -13.50
CA SER A 305 7.82 -14.28 -12.70
C SER A 305 8.93 -14.82 -11.80
N GLU A 306 10.13 -15.00 -12.34
CA GLU A 306 11.31 -15.42 -11.57
C GLU A 306 11.70 -14.40 -10.49
N LEU A 307 11.62 -13.10 -10.79
CA LEU A 307 11.83 -12.04 -9.79
C LEU A 307 10.78 -12.10 -8.67
N ALA A 308 9.50 -12.26 -9.01
CA ALA A 308 8.42 -12.39 -8.03
C ALA A 308 8.64 -13.61 -7.12
N LEU A 309 9.03 -14.76 -7.69
CA LEU A 309 9.32 -15.98 -6.93
C LEU A 309 10.57 -15.88 -6.06
N ARG A 310 11.61 -15.17 -6.50
CA ARG A 310 12.77 -14.86 -5.64
C ARG A 310 12.39 -13.95 -4.47
N CYS A 311 11.50 -12.99 -4.68
CA CYS A 311 10.98 -12.15 -3.59
C CYS A 311 10.19 -12.99 -2.57
N THR A 312 9.51 -14.05 -3.00
CA THR A 312 8.72 -14.95 -2.12
C THR A 312 9.49 -16.19 -1.65
N CYS A 313 10.83 -16.21 -1.74
CA CYS A 313 11.62 -17.33 -1.21
C CYS A 313 11.34 -17.57 0.29
N ASN A 314 11.26 -18.84 0.71
CA ASN A 314 10.99 -19.19 2.11
C ASN A 314 12.06 -18.66 3.07
N LYS A 315 13.34 -18.72 2.66
CA LYS A 315 14.45 -18.16 3.44
C LYS A 315 14.58 -16.68 3.14
N GLY A 316 14.38 -15.83 4.15
CA GLY A 316 14.49 -14.37 4.00
C GLY A 316 15.83 -13.90 3.43
N ALA A 317 16.93 -14.55 3.80
CA ALA A 317 18.28 -14.21 3.33
C ALA A 317 18.50 -14.45 1.82
N ASP A 318 17.71 -15.33 1.20
CA ASP A 318 17.81 -15.63 -0.24
C ASP A 318 17.00 -14.62 -1.08
N ARG A 319 16.15 -13.80 -0.44
CA ARG A 319 15.38 -12.76 -1.13
C ARG A 319 16.30 -11.59 -1.49
N PRO A 320 16.12 -10.95 -2.65
CA PRO A 320 16.86 -9.75 -3.01
C PRO A 320 16.55 -8.57 -2.08
N ASP A 321 17.38 -7.53 -2.08
CA ASP A 321 17.02 -6.25 -1.48
C ASP A 321 16.04 -5.52 -2.39
N VAL A 322 15.11 -4.74 -1.81
CA VAL A 322 14.09 -4.05 -2.61
C VAL A 322 14.68 -3.08 -3.63
N MET A 323 15.86 -2.52 -3.35
CA MET A 323 16.61 -1.70 -4.29
C MET A 323 16.99 -2.47 -5.55
N ASP A 324 17.39 -3.73 -5.40
CA ASP A 324 17.74 -4.58 -6.54
C ASP A 324 16.48 -5.03 -7.29
N VAL A 325 15.41 -5.34 -6.57
CA VAL A 325 14.08 -5.57 -7.18
C VAL A 325 13.65 -4.37 -8.03
N ALA A 326 13.77 -3.14 -7.50
CA ALA A 326 13.41 -1.92 -8.23
C ALA A 326 14.30 -1.68 -9.47
N LYS A 327 15.59 -2.04 -9.41
CA LYS A 327 16.50 -1.97 -10.58
C LYS A 327 16.11 -2.99 -11.64
N GLU A 328 15.84 -4.23 -11.23
CA GLU A 328 15.43 -5.30 -12.14
C GLU A 328 14.09 -4.99 -12.82
N LEU A 329 13.08 -4.54 -12.07
CA LEU A 329 11.79 -4.08 -12.63
C LEU A 329 11.97 -2.97 -13.66
N ARG A 330 12.85 -1.99 -13.39
CA ARG A 330 13.18 -0.93 -14.37
C ARG A 330 13.87 -1.48 -15.62
N ARG A 331 14.69 -2.53 -15.50
CA ARG A 331 15.33 -3.18 -16.66
C ARG A 331 14.29 -3.89 -17.51
N ILE A 332 13.38 -4.64 -16.88
CA ILE A 332 12.24 -5.28 -17.56
C ILE A 332 11.40 -4.22 -18.27
N GLN A 333 11.03 -3.13 -17.59
CA GLN A 333 10.24 -2.05 -18.18
C GLN A 333 10.94 -1.36 -19.36
N ARG A 334 12.27 -1.20 -19.36
CA ARG A 334 12.99 -0.56 -20.48
C ARG A 334 13.07 -1.43 -21.73
N SER A 335 12.86 -2.74 -21.60
CA SER A 335 12.75 -3.65 -22.73
C SER A 335 11.29 -3.79 -23.21
N SER A 336 10.36 -2.90 -22.83
CA SER A 336 8.99 -2.93 -23.37
C SER A 336 8.83 -1.88 -24.48
N LEU A 337 8.12 -2.24 -25.54
CA LEU A 337 7.54 -1.25 -26.45
C LEU A 337 6.44 -0.44 -25.73
N PRO A 338 6.31 0.87 -25.98
CA PRO A 338 5.18 1.65 -25.48
C PRO A 338 3.87 1.13 -26.12
N CYS A 339 2.82 1.03 -25.29
CA CYS A 339 1.49 0.58 -25.68
C CYS A 339 0.79 1.54 -26.66
#